data_AF-A0A955VCM3-F1
#
_entry.id   AF-A0A955VCM3-F1
#
_cell.length_a   1.000
_cell.length_b   1.000
_cell.length_c   1.000
_cell.angle_alpha   90.00
_cell.angle_beta   90.00
_cell.angle_gamma   90.00
#
_symmetry.space_group_name_H-M   'P 1'
#
loop_
_entity.id
_entity.type
_entity.pdbx_description
1 polymer ?
#
loop_
_entity_poly.entity_id
_entity_poly.type
_entity_poly.pdbx_seq_one_letter_code
_entity_poly.pdbx_strand_id
1 'polypeptide(L)'
;MLDKLKKLRDGGKNEGTTLAVLGMAGLLTGRKAAALTAFGRGVALLEKAWRAEHPEHEGGLEARLAAALAFYEETHGDATNRKLHLIGIPMIVGGAAGLLLAPAFRPVWAASAAAFTAGWALNILGHAKYEKNKPAFADDPLAFLVGPLWDLKQVMADRKAKATPAGPTLQAA
;
A
#
# COMPACT_ATOMS: atom_id res chain seq x y z
N MET A 1 -29.26 -14.43 -17.75
CA MET A 1 -29.62 -13.07 -17.28
C MET A 1 -29.25 -12.85 -15.81
N LEU A 2 -29.61 -13.78 -14.92
CA LEU A 2 -29.27 -13.75 -13.49
C LEU A 2 -27.76 -13.67 -13.19
N ASP A 3 -26.91 -14.42 -13.90
CA ASP A 3 -25.46 -14.37 -13.65
C ASP A 3 -24.80 -13.05 -14.08
N LYS A 4 -25.31 -12.42 -15.14
CA LYS A 4 -24.90 -11.06 -15.53
C LYS A 4 -25.32 -10.04 -14.48
N LEU A 5 -26.55 -10.14 -13.96
CA LEU A 5 -27.05 -9.27 -12.88
C LEU A 5 -26.27 -9.49 -11.58
N LYS A 6 -25.92 -10.73 -11.26
CA LYS A 6 -25.10 -11.10 -10.10
C LYS A 6 -23.69 -10.52 -10.23
N LYS A 7 -23.05 -10.68 -11.40
CA LYS A 7 -21.72 -10.09 -11.69
C LYS A 7 -21.73 -8.55 -11.64
N LEU A 8 -22.80 -7.91 -12.10
CA LEU A 8 -22.98 -6.45 -12.01
C LEU A 8 -23.22 -5.96 -10.56
N ARG A 9 -23.93 -6.74 -9.73
CA ARG A 9 -24.18 -6.41 -8.32
C ARG A 9 -22.96 -6.64 -7.44
N ASP A 10 -22.24 -7.72 -7.71
CA ASP A 10 -21.23 -8.27 -6.83
C ASP A 10 -19.84 -7.63 -7.04
N GLY A 11 -19.67 -6.93 -8.17
CA GLY A 11 -18.45 -6.26 -8.60
C GLY A 11 -17.28 -7.21 -8.84
N GLY A 12 -16.20 -6.72 -9.43
CA GLY A 12 -14.99 -7.51 -9.70
C GLY A 12 -13.71 -6.72 -9.51
N LYS A 13 -12.56 -7.39 -9.69
CA LYS A 13 -11.22 -6.81 -9.49
C LYS A 13 -11.05 -5.44 -10.16
N ASN A 14 -11.43 -5.32 -11.44
CA ASN A 14 -11.34 -4.06 -12.19
C ASN A 14 -12.15 -2.93 -11.56
N GLU A 15 -13.40 -3.19 -11.15
CA GLU A 15 -14.23 -2.18 -10.48
C GLU A 15 -13.65 -1.80 -9.12
N GLY A 16 -13.15 -2.79 -8.37
CA GLY A 16 -12.43 -2.58 -7.12
C GLY A 16 -11.22 -1.65 -7.30
N THR A 17 -10.37 -1.94 -8.29
CA THR A 17 -9.22 -1.09 -8.64
C THR A 17 -9.66 0.32 -9.03
N THR A 18 -10.66 0.46 -9.90
CA THR A 18 -11.18 1.76 -10.33
C THR A 18 -11.68 2.58 -9.13
N LEU A 19 -12.51 1.99 -8.27
CA LEU A 19 -13.05 2.68 -7.09
C LEU A 19 -11.96 3.04 -6.08
N ALA A 20 -10.98 2.15 -5.86
CA ALA A 20 -9.83 2.45 -5.00
C ALA A 20 -9.04 3.65 -5.53
N VAL A 21 -8.69 3.65 -6.82
CA VAL A 21 -7.94 4.76 -7.45
C VAL A 21 -8.73 6.06 -7.45
N LEU A 22 -10.03 6.01 -7.79
CA LEU A 22 -10.90 7.18 -7.73
C LEU A 22 -11.08 7.71 -6.30
N GLY A 23 -11.14 6.83 -5.31
CA GLY A 23 -11.18 7.21 -3.91
C GLY A 23 -9.91 7.94 -3.48
N MET A 24 -8.73 7.40 -3.83
CA MET A 24 -7.45 8.04 -3.55
C MET A 24 -7.31 9.41 -4.24
N ALA A 25 -7.60 9.48 -5.54
CA ALA A 25 -7.57 10.75 -6.28
C ALA A 25 -8.62 11.75 -5.76
N GLY A 26 -9.77 11.25 -5.33
CA GLY A 26 -10.86 12.04 -4.78
C GLY A 26 -10.49 12.83 -3.52
N LEU A 27 -9.52 12.35 -2.72
CA LEU A 27 -9.01 13.09 -1.56
C LEU A 27 -8.45 14.48 -1.96
N LEU A 28 -7.86 14.59 -3.15
CA LEU A 28 -7.32 15.83 -3.71
C LEU A 28 -8.40 16.84 -4.11
N THR A 29 -9.68 16.50 -4.01
CA THR A 29 -10.80 17.41 -4.31
C THR A 29 -11.43 18.02 -3.05
N GLY A 30 -11.00 17.59 -1.85
CA GLY A 30 -11.64 17.95 -0.60
C GLY A 30 -12.97 17.21 -0.31
N ARG A 31 -13.46 16.37 -1.23
CA ARG A 31 -14.69 15.56 -1.06
C ARG A 31 -14.45 14.30 -0.21
N LYS A 32 -14.01 14.49 1.03
CA LYS A 32 -13.53 13.44 1.95
C LYS A 32 -14.46 12.23 2.07
N ALA A 33 -15.75 12.46 2.33
CA ALA A 33 -16.72 11.36 2.52
C ALA A 33 -16.90 10.51 1.26
N ALA A 34 -17.03 11.15 0.09
CA ALA A 34 -17.16 10.45 -1.19
C ALA A 34 -15.88 9.67 -1.53
N ALA A 35 -14.72 10.30 -1.31
CA ALA A 35 -13.40 9.69 -1.52
C ALA A 35 -13.20 8.44 -0.65
N LEU A 36 -13.47 8.54 0.66
CA LEU A 36 -13.37 7.40 1.59
C LEU A 36 -14.37 6.29 1.27
N THR A 37 -15.60 6.65 0.86
CA THR A 37 -16.62 5.67 0.48
C THR A 37 -16.19 4.89 -0.77
N ALA A 38 -15.72 5.60 -1.81
CA ALA A 38 -15.21 4.97 -3.02
C ALA A 38 -13.99 4.09 -2.73
N PHE A 39 -13.04 4.59 -1.93
CA PHE A 39 -11.86 3.83 -1.55
C PHE A 39 -12.22 2.56 -0.77
N GLY A 40 -13.04 2.67 0.27
CA GLY A 40 -13.47 1.53 1.09
C GLY A 40 -14.25 0.48 0.30
N ARG A 41 -15.15 0.92 -0.59
CA ARG A 41 -15.84 0.02 -1.53
C ARG A 41 -14.86 -0.67 -2.47
N GLY A 42 -13.88 0.07 -2.99
CA GLY A 42 -12.84 -0.46 -3.87
C GLY A 42 -12.01 -1.56 -3.20
N VAL A 43 -11.51 -1.30 -2.00
CA VAL A 43 -10.75 -2.28 -1.19
C VAL A 43 -11.60 -3.51 -0.87
N ALA A 44 -12.88 -3.33 -0.51
CA ALA A 44 -13.77 -4.47 -0.22
C ALA A 44 -13.99 -5.37 -1.45
N LEU A 45 -14.14 -4.78 -2.64
CA LEU A 45 -14.26 -5.53 -3.89
C LEU A 45 -12.96 -6.24 -4.26
N LEU A 46 -11.81 -5.59 -4.06
CA LEU A 46 -10.50 -6.20 -4.28
C LEU A 46 -10.28 -7.39 -3.34
N GLU A 47 -10.63 -7.29 -2.06
CA GLU A 47 -10.44 -8.39 -1.10
C GLU A 47 -11.37 -9.56 -1.44
N LYS A 48 -12.61 -9.27 -1.83
CA LYS A 48 -13.55 -10.29 -2.31
C LYS A 48 -13.03 -10.98 -3.56
N ALA A 49 -12.48 -10.23 -4.52
CA ALA A 49 -11.92 -10.79 -5.75
C ALA A 49 -10.69 -11.66 -5.44
N TRP A 50 -9.78 -11.18 -4.58
CA TRP A 50 -8.60 -11.93 -4.15
C TRP A 50 -8.99 -13.28 -3.53
N ARG A 51 -9.95 -13.31 -2.60
CA ARG A 51 -10.40 -14.57 -1.97
C ARG A 51 -11.06 -15.54 -2.96
N ALA A 52 -11.75 -15.03 -3.98
CA ALA A 52 -12.31 -15.86 -5.02
C ALA A 52 -11.24 -16.49 -5.93
N GLU A 53 -10.09 -15.82 -6.09
CA GLU A 53 -8.93 -16.31 -6.84
C GLU A 53 -8.04 -17.26 -6.02
N HIS A 54 -8.12 -17.22 -4.68
CA HIS A 54 -7.30 -18.00 -3.74
C HIS A 54 -8.17 -18.86 -2.79
N PRO A 55 -8.91 -19.87 -3.31
CA PRO A 55 -9.80 -20.70 -2.49
C PRO A 55 -9.05 -21.52 -1.42
N GLU A 56 -7.75 -21.74 -1.57
CA GLU A 56 -6.89 -22.38 -0.58
C GLU A 56 -6.68 -21.53 0.70
N HIS A 57 -6.97 -20.22 0.64
CA HIS A 57 -6.83 -19.30 1.75
C HIS A 57 -8.16 -19.05 2.49
N GLU A 58 -8.64 -20.09 3.18
CA GLU A 58 -9.85 -20.02 4.02
C GLU A 58 -9.62 -19.41 5.42
N GLY A 59 -8.37 -19.10 5.76
CA GLY A 59 -8.01 -18.56 7.07
C GLY A 59 -8.55 -17.16 7.35
N GLY A 60 -8.61 -16.83 8.65
CA GLY A 60 -8.99 -15.50 9.14
C GLY A 60 -7.97 -14.41 8.83
N LEU A 61 -8.06 -13.27 9.54
CA LEU A 61 -7.21 -12.11 9.30
C LEU A 61 -5.70 -12.42 9.38
N GLU A 62 -5.29 -13.24 10.35
CA GLU A 62 -3.89 -13.59 10.55
C GLU A 62 -3.28 -14.31 9.34
N ALA A 63 -3.96 -15.36 8.84
CA ALA A 63 -3.54 -16.09 7.65
C ALA A 63 -3.48 -15.17 6.42
N ARG A 64 -4.43 -14.24 6.32
CA ARG A 64 -4.49 -13.27 5.24
C ARG A 64 -3.33 -12.25 5.31
N LEU A 65 -2.99 -11.78 6.50
CA LEU A 65 -1.83 -10.90 6.74
C LEU A 65 -0.51 -11.62 6.42
N ALA A 66 -0.39 -12.90 6.77
CA ALA A 66 0.77 -13.71 6.43
C ALA A 66 0.92 -13.87 4.90
N ALA A 67 -0.17 -14.16 4.20
CA ALA A 67 -0.18 -14.22 2.73
C ALA A 67 0.23 -12.88 2.10
N ALA A 68 -0.32 -11.76 2.59
CA ALA A 68 0.03 -10.43 2.08
C ALA A 68 1.51 -10.08 2.33
N LEU A 69 2.06 -10.45 3.49
CA LEU A 69 3.48 -10.25 3.80
C LEU A 69 4.39 -11.07 2.89
N ALA A 70 4.07 -12.34 2.66
CA ALA A 70 4.83 -13.20 1.76
C ALA A 70 4.81 -12.65 0.32
N PHE A 71 3.63 -12.25 -0.17
CA PHE A 71 3.48 -11.61 -1.47
C PHE A 71 4.26 -10.31 -1.58
N TYR A 72 4.25 -9.45 -0.54
CA TYR A 72 5.01 -8.22 -0.53
C TYR A 72 6.53 -8.48 -0.61
N GLU A 73 7.03 -9.44 0.15
CA GLU A 73 8.45 -9.83 0.16
C GLU A 73 8.91 -10.36 -1.20
N GLU A 74 8.08 -11.17 -1.86
CA GLU A 74 8.34 -11.72 -3.20
C GLU A 74 8.35 -10.62 -4.28
N THR A 75 7.45 -9.64 -4.17
CA THR A 75 7.22 -8.65 -5.23
C THR A 75 8.04 -7.36 -5.12
N HIS A 76 8.78 -7.18 -4.03
CA HIS A 76 9.58 -5.98 -3.81
C HIS A 76 11.06 -6.32 -3.70
N GLY A 77 11.64 -7.05 -4.65
CA GLY A 77 13.02 -7.52 -4.57
C GLY A 77 14.06 -6.40 -4.60
N ASP A 78 13.81 -5.33 -5.36
CA ASP A 78 14.82 -4.32 -5.71
C ASP A 78 15.11 -3.32 -4.58
N ALA A 79 16.38 -3.16 -4.22
CA ALA A 79 16.80 -2.29 -3.13
C ALA A 79 16.53 -0.79 -3.39
N THR A 80 16.51 -0.35 -4.64
CA THR A 80 16.19 1.04 -5.00
C THR A 80 14.70 1.28 -4.91
N ASN A 81 13.88 0.36 -5.39
CA ASN A 81 12.42 0.39 -5.21
C ASN A 81 12.06 0.47 -3.72
N ARG A 82 12.64 -0.40 -2.87
CA ARG A 82 12.44 -0.36 -1.41
C ARG A 82 12.85 0.99 -0.80
N LYS A 83 13.97 1.59 -1.23
CA LYS A 83 14.38 2.94 -0.76
C LYS A 83 13.39 4.02 -1.15
N LEU A 84 12.83 3.96 -2.36
CA LEU A 84 11.80 4.88 -2.79
C LEU A 84 10.52 4.70 -1.97
N HIS A 85 10.13 3.46 -1.65
CA HIS A 85 9.01 3.16 -0.76
C HIS A 85 9.21 3.70 0.66
N LEU A 86 10.42 3.57 1.21
CA LEU A 86 10.76 4.12 2.53
C LEU A 86 10.56 5.64 2.65
N ILE A 87 10.59 6.37 1.52
CA ILE A 87 10.32 7.81 1.47
C ILE A 87 8.87 8.06 1.06
N GLY A 88 8.40 7.39 0.02
CA GLY A 88 7.08 7.62 -0.57
C GLY A 88 5.94 7.18 0.34
N ILE A 89 6.06 6.06 1.06
CA ILE A 89 5.02 5.58 2.00
C ILE A 89 4.75 6.59 3.12
N PRO A 90 5.75 7.09 3.88
CA PRO A 90 5.52 8.16 4.86
C PRO A 90 4.87 9.41 4.27
N MET A 91 5.28 9.82 3.06
CA MET A 91 4.67 10.96 2.36
C MET A 91 3.21 10.72 1.99
N ILE A 92 2.87 9.52 1.51
CA ILE A 92 1.49 9.12 1.22
C ILE A 92 0.66 9.08 2.50
N VAL A 93 1.13 8.43 3.56
CA VAL A 93 0.39 8.30 4.82
C VAL A 93 0.18 9.67 5.48
N GLY A 94 1.24 10.47 5.61
CA GLY A 94 1.17 11.81 6.18
C GLY A 94 0.34 12.77 5.33
N GLY A 95 0.50 12.72 4.00
CA GLY A 95 -0.28 13.51 3.06
C GLY A 95 -1.77 13.15 3.09
N ALA A 96 -2.12 11.87 3.12
CA ALA A 96 -3.51 11.41 3.27
C ALA A 96 -4.12 11.88 4.60
N ALA A 97 -3.38 11.76 5.70
CA ALA A 97 -3.83 12.26 7.00
C ALA A 97 -4.10 13.77 6.95
N GLY A 98 -3.20 14.56 6.37
CA GLY A 98 -3.39 16.00 6.23
C GLY A 98 -4.57 16.36 5.29
N LEU A 99 -4.76 15.63 4.18
CA LEU A 99 -5.91 15.80 3.28
C LEU A 99 -7.25 15.52 4.00
N LEU A 100 -7.26 14.56 4.92
CA LEU A 100 -8.44 14.17 5.70
C LEU A 100 -8.71 15.14 6.87
N LEU A 101 -7.66 15.59 7.55
CA LEU A 101 -7.79 16.38 8.78
C LEU A 101 -7.87 17.88 8.52
N ALA A 102 -7.15 18.41 7.53
CA ALA A 102 -7.13 19.85 7.25
C ALA A 102 -8.38 20.31 6.46
N PRO A 103 -8.82 21.57 6.64
CA PRO A 103 -9.80 22.17 5.75
C PRO A 103 -9.28 22.23 4.31
N ALA A 104 -10.15 21.90 3.35
CA ALA A 104 -9.77 21.86 1.93
C ALA A 104 -9.25 23.22 1.44
N PHE A 105 -8.28 23.19 0.52
CA PHE A 105 -7.70 24.37 -0.14
C PHE A 105 -7.02 25.38 0.80
N ARG A 106 -6.59 24.94 1.98
CA ARG A 106 -5.75 25.72 2.90
C ARG A 106 -4.27 25.31 2.78
N PRO A 107 -3.32 26.12 3.29
CA PRO A 107 -1.89 25.82 3.13
C PRO A 107 -1.49 24.42 3.59
N VAL A 108 -1.98 23.97 4.75
CA VAL A 108 -1.73 22.61 5.25
C VAL A 108 -2.29 21.55 4.30
N TRP A 109 -3.50 21.74 3.79
CA TRP A 109 -4.11 20.82 2.83
C TRP A 109 -3.33 20.78 1.51
N ALA A 110 -2.86 21.93 1.02
CA ALA A 110 -2.07 22.01 -0.22
C ALA A 110 -0.69 21.34 -0.06
N ALA A 111 -0.01 21.56 1.06
CA ALA A 111 1.23 20.85 1.39
C ALA A 111 1.00 19.33 1.50
N SER A 112 -0.14 18.94 2.08
CA SER A 112 -0.53 17.53 2.21
C SER A 112 -0.85 16.89 0.86
N ALA A 113 -1.52 17.62 -0.03
CA ALA A 113 -1.78 17.21 -1.41
C ALA A 113 -0.48 17.02 -2.19
N ALA A 114 0.48 17.93 -2.03
CA ALA A 114 1.80 17.84 -2.65
C ALA A 114 2.57 16.62 -2.14
N ALA A 115 2.62 16.41 -0.82
CA ALA A 115 3.27 15.26 -0.20
C ALA A 115 2.63 13.94 -0.66
N PHE A 116 1.29 13.84 -0.63
CA PHE A 116 0.56 12.67 -1.08
C PHE A 116 0.87 12.33 -2.55
N THR A 117 0.81 13.32 -3.43
CA THR A 117 1.03 13.15 -4.86
C THR A 117 2.48 12.78 -5.17
N ALA A 118 3.45 13.46 -4.53
CA ALA A 118 4.86 13.17 -4.71
C ALA A 118 5.24 11.78 -4.17
N GLY A 119 4.68 11.37 -3.03
CA GLY A 119 4.91 10.03 -2.48
C GLY A 119 4.42 8.93 -3.43
N TRP A 120 3.24 9.10 -4.02
CA TRP A 120 2.75 8.18 -5.06
C TRP A 120 3.64 8.16 -6.29
N ALA A 121 4.09 9.33 -6.77
CA ALA A 121 4.99 9.41 -7.91
C ALA A 121 6.31 8.67 -7.66
N LEU A 122 6.88 8.78 -6.45
CA LEU A 122 8.10 8.06 -6.06
C LEU A 122 7.89 6.54 -6.08
N ASN A 123 6.81 6.03 -5.48
CA ASN A 123 6.55 4.59 -5.44
C ASN A 123 6.24 4.03 -6.83
N ILE A 124 5.44 4.74 -7.63
CA ILE A 124 5.15 4.36 -9.02
C ILE A 124 6.44 4.34 -9.84
N LEU A 125 7.34 5.31 -9.67
CA LEU A 125 8.64 5.32 -10.32
C LEU A 125 9.50 4.12 -9.90
N GLY A 126 9.49 3.78 -8.61
CA GLY A 126 10.12 2.58 -8.06
C GLY A 126 9.70 1.32 -8.79
N HIS A 127 8.40 1.07 -8.81
CA HIS A 127 7.80 -0.05 -9.52
C HIS A 127 8.06 -0.02 -11.03
N ALA A 128 7.90 1.12 -11.69
CA ALA A 128 8.01 1.21 -13.15
C ALA A 128 9.45 1.03 -13.65
N LYS A 129 10.43 1.61 -12.95
CA LYS A 129 11.83 1.66 -13.41
C LYS A 129 12.69 0.52 -12.89
N TYR A 130 12.49 0.13 -11.64
CA TYR A 130 13.40 -0.79 -10.94
C TYR A 130 12.80 -2.19 -10.81
N GLU A 131 11.59 -2.30 -10.26
CA GLU A 131 10.93 -3.59 -10.05
C GLU A 131 10.33 -4.16 -11.34
N LYS A 132 9.87 -3.28 -12.24
CA LYS A 132 9.18 -3.62 -13.51
C LYS A 132 7.91 -4.45 -13.33
N ASN A 133 7.25 -4.32 -12.18
CA ASN A 133 5.94 -4.88 -11.91
C ASN A 133 4.93 -3.76 -11.60
N LYS A 134 3.66 -4.13 -11.47
CA LYS A 134 2.60 -3.21 -11.05
C LYS A 134 2.66 -3.01 -9.52
N PRO A 135 2.14 -1.89 -8.99
CA PRO A 135 1.97 -1.73 -7.55
C PRO A 135 1.19 -2.90 -6.95
N ALA A 136 1.76 -3.55 -5.94
CA ALA A 136 1.25 -4.80 -5.35
C ALA A 136 -0.21 -4.69 -4.85
N PHE A 137 -0.65 -3.51 -4.42
CA PHE A 137 -2.03 -3.31 -3.95
C PHE A 137 -3.11 -3.56 -5.03
N ALA A 138 -2.74 -3.51 -6.31
CA ALA A 138 -3.64 -3.79 -7.42
C ALA A 138 -4.00 -5.28 -7.51
N ASP A 139 -3.11 -6.14 -7.02
CA ASP A 139 -3.27 -7.59 -7.02
C ASP A 139 -3.71 -8.10 -5.64
N ASP A 140 -3.10 -7.59 -4.57
CA ASP A 140 -3.48 -7.89 -3.19
C ASP A 140 -3.76 -6.57 -2.42
N PRO A 141 -5.02 -6.23 -2.10
CA PRO A 141 -5.33 -4.98 -1.42
C PRO A 141 -4.72 -4.85 -0.01
N LEU A 142 -4.43 -5.96 0.67
CA LEU A 142 -3.78 -5.95 1.97
C LEU A 142 -2.27 -5.71 1.88
N ALA A 143 -1.65 -5.90 0.70
CA ALA A 143 -0.29 -5.44 0.42
C ALA A 143 -0.12 -3.94 0.75
N PHE A 144 -1.19 -3.15 0.58
CA PHE A 144 -1.21 -1.73 0.93
C PHE A 144 -0.99 -1.46 2.43
N LEU A 145 -1.46 -2.36 3.31
CA LEU A 145 -1.33 -2.23 4.77
C LEU A 145 -0.06 -2.87 5.31
N VAL A 146 0.39 -3.98 4.72
CA VAL A 146 1.57 -4.69 5.21
C VAL A 146 2.88 -4.05 4.76
N GLY A 147 2.91 -3.38 3.60
CA GLY A 147 4.10 -2.66 3.11
C GLY A 147 4.70 -1.69 4.14
N PRO A 148 3.91 -0.75 4.70
CA PRO A 148 4.37 0.14 5.77
C PRO A 148 4.91 -0.58 7.02
N LEU A 149 4.29 -1.69 7.42
CA LEU A 149 4.71 -2.46 8.59
C LEU A 149 6.03 -3.19 8.36
N TRP A 150 6.20 -3.76 7.16
CA TRP A 150 7.41 -4.47 6.78
C TRP A 150 8.59 -3.49 6.65
N ASP A 151 8.40 -2.37 5.96
CA ASP A 151 9.41 -1.32 5.77
C ASP A 151 9.91 -0.78 7.12
N LEU A 152 8.99 -0.54 8.06
CA LEU A 152 9.34 -0.12 9.43
C LEU A 152 10.16 -1.20 10.17
N LYS A 153 9.75 -2.48 10.08
CA LYS A 153 10.51 -3.58 10.69
C LYS A 153 11.93 -3.65 10.13
N GLN A 154 12.10 -3.48 8.83
CA GLN A 154 13.41 -3.52 8.18
C GLN A 154 14.31 -2.38 8.66
N VAL A 155 13.81 -1.14 8.69
CA VAL A 155 14.57 0.02 9.22
C VAL A 155 14.98 -0.20 10.69
N MET A 156 14.10 -0.78 11.50
CA MET A 156 14.39 -1.07 12.91
C MET A 156 15.44 -2.18 13.05
N ALA A 157 15.40 -3.21 12.20
CA ALA A 157 16.40 -4.27 12.16
C ALA A 157 17.78 -3.73 11.75
N ASP A 158 17.84 -2.90 10.69
CA ASP A 158 19.07 -2.26 10.21
C ASP A 158 19.71 -1.37 11.30
N ARG A 159 18.88 -0.62 12.03
CA ARG A 159 19.34 0.21 13.16
C ARG A 159 19.92 -0.64 14.28
N LYS A 160 19.29 -1.76 14.62
CA LYS A 160 19.82 -2.71 15.64
C LYS A 160 21.13 -3.34 15.20
N ALA A 161 21.25 -3.76 13.94
CA ALA A 161 22.48 -4.33 13.39
C ALA A 161 23.64 -3.33 13.46
N LYS A 162 23.41 -2.06 13.09
CA LYS A 162 24.42 -1.00 13.19
C LYS A 162 24.79 -0.61 14.62
N ALA A 163 23.87 -0.79 15.58
CA ALA A 163 24.09 -0.46 16.99
C ALA A 163 24.81 -1.58 17.77
N THR A 164 24.93 -2.78 17.20
CA THR A 164 25.66 -3.90 17.83
C THR A 164 27.11 -3.86 17.35
N PRO A 165 28.08 -3.40 18.16
CA PRO A 165 29.49 -3.46 17.77
C PRO A 165 29.88 -4.92 17.56
N ALA A 166 30.67 -5.19 16.51
CA ALA A 166 31.31 -6.49 16.36
C ALA A 166 32.06 -6.78 17.67
N GLY A 167 31.69 -7.87 18.36
CA GLY A 167 32.38 -8.29 19.57
C GLY A 167 33.88 -8.42 19.29
N PRO A 168 34.75 -8.28 20.32
CA PRO A 168 36.20 -8.30 20.10
C PRO A 168 36.57 -9.58 19.35
N THR A 169 37.14 -9.39 18.15
CA THR A 169 37.75 -10.48 17.39
C THR A 169 38.81 -11.08 18.29
N LEU A 170 38.51 -12.22 18.91
CA LEU A 170 39.52 -13.02 19.61
C LEU A 170 40.50 -13.46 18.53
N GLN A 171 41.58 -12.69 18.35
CA GLN A 171 42.77 -13.16 17.67
C GLN A 171 43.30 -14.30 18.54
N ALA A 172 43.07 -15.53 18.06
CA ALA A 172 43.68 -16.71 18.64
C ALA A 172 45.21 -16.56 18.54
N ALA A 173 45.86 -16.81 19.68
CA ALA A 173 47.31 -16.76 19.89
C ALA A 173 48.08 -17.79 19.05
#